data_AF-A0AAD4QHK5-F1
#
_entry.id   AF-A0AAD4QHK5-F1
#
_cell.length_a   1.000
_cell.length_b   1.000
_cell.length_c   1.000
_cell.angle_alpha   90.00
_cell.angle_beta   90.00
_cell.angle_gamma   90.00
#
_symmetry.space_group_name_H-M   'P 1'
#
loop_
_entity.id
_entity.type
_entity.pdbx_description
1 polymer ?
#
loop_
_entity_poly.entity_id
_entity_poly.type
_entity_poly.pdbx_seq_one_letter_code
_entity_poly.pdbx_strand_id
1 'polypeptide(L)'
;MPTIPRTRALTEELADFLDSKTLWNQYGIDDDIIPFTNDFPRADIHAMLSPDLLHQVIKGMFKDHLVTWVGEYLLQEHGESKSRKILDEIDHRIAAVPAFSGLRRFPQDRRFKQWTGDDTKALMKVYLPSIVGFVPNEMVTCIATSLDVYYLVHCQNINEDSLKNLDLALIKFIDLREIFRVTGILKKPWRRSNRYHALGQMLMTNQRLDKLSAMGSDFVAHSMLPAGHIPPQNISYIYQPNNDTSREDDDESDDENGGAVDEKNVLGHVILARSPARRYPQSLEELSNVVNEPNLPYLTQLFLLDQLHLNDTSLPPITSKISVFHSAVATFFAPSDPSGIYGMRRERVHSTPSWQGKGPRRDCAFVVEDEAKPGMQGLNIVHVQLMFSFKYNNIEYPCSLVDWFTRVSIDNTTGMWVVQLDIEGGRQRKAVVHLDAFLRAAHLIPVYDSNPLPLHRLTDSYSLDTFKLFYVNKYIDHHAHEIAF
;
A
#
# COMPACT_ATOMS: atom_id res chain seq x y z
N MET A 1 35.55 2.66 -6.88
CA MET A 1 35.59 1.35 -7.55
C MET A 1 34.12 0.97 -7.88
N PRO A 2 33.81 -0.08 -8.64
CA PRO A 2 32.44 -0.62 -8.71
C PRO A 2 32.22 -1.72 -7.65
N THR A 3 30.98 -1.90 -7.18
CA THR A 3 30.61 -2.97 -6.23
C THR A 3 30.92 -4.30 -6.89
N ILE A 4 31.93 -4.99 -6.37
CA ILE A 4 32.18 -6.38 -6.75
C ILE A 4 31.16 -7.21 -5.96
N PRO A 5 30.36 -8.06 -6.62
CA PRO A 5 29.47 -9.00 -5.93
C PRO A 5 30.26 -9.75 -4.85
N ARG A 6 29.61 -10.07 -3.72
CA ARG A 6 30.23 -11.06 -2.82
C ARG A 6 30.35 -12.34 -3.60
N THR A 7 31.58 -12.78 -3.80
CA THR A 7 31.91 -14.07 -4.37
C THR A 7 32.81 -14.79 -3.38
N ARG A 8 32.89 -16.11 -3.52
CA ARG A 8 33.88 -16.90 -2.79
C ARG A 8 35.29 -16.33 -2.99
N ALA A 9 35.67 -16.03 -4.24
CA ALA A 9 36.98 -15.47 -4.58
C ALA A 9 37.28 -14.13 -3.89
N LEU A 10 36.30 -13.23 -3.83
CA LEU A 10 36.48 -11.96 -3.11
C LEU A 10 36.61 -12.17 -1.60
N THR A 11 35.88 -13.14 -1.04
CA THR A 11 35.94 -13.46 0.40
C THR A 11 37.31 -14.03 0.76
N GLU A 12 37.83 -14.97 -0.05
CA GLU A 12 39.16 -15.55 0.10
C GLU A 12 40.25 -14.47 -0.04
N GLU A 13 40.18 -13.62 -1.06
CA GLU A 13 41.13 -12.52 -1.25
C GLU A 13 41.13 -11.54 -0.07
N LEU A 14 39.95 -11.13 0.41
CA LEU A 14 39.86 -10.25 1.57
C LEU A 14 40.46 -10.93 2.82
N ALA A 15 40.20 -12.23 3.02
CA ALA A 15 40.71 -12.98 4.16
C ALA A 15 42.24 -13.08 4.17
N ASP A 16 42.86 -13.17 2.99
CA ASP A 16 44.32 -13.21 2.85
C ASP A 16 45.00 -11.86 3.14
N PHE A 17 44.32 -10.74 2.89
CA PHE A 17 44.93 -9.39 2.92
C PHE A 17 44.51 -8.49 4.09
N LEU A 18 43.43 -8.81 4.80
CA LEU A 18 42.89 -7.98 5.88
C LEU A 18 42.97 -8.71 7.22
N ASP A 19 43.14 -7.96 8.31
CA ASP A 19 43.08 -8.54 9.66
C ASP A 19 41.63 -8.92 10.03
N SER A 20 41.46 -9.93 10.90
CA SER A 20 40.15 -10.46 11.34
C SER A 20 39.21 -9.37 11.84
N LYS A 21 39.73 -8.35 12.52
CA LYS A 21 38.92 -7.23 13.01
C LYS A 21 38.42 -6.36 11.85
N THR A 22 39.24 -6.12 10.82
CA THR A 22 38.82 -5.40 9.61
C THR A 22 37.85 -6.25 8.77
N LEU A 23 38.10 -7.55 8.63
CA LEU A 23 37.21 -8.50 7.94
C LEU A 23 35.83 -8.53 8.57
N TRP A 24 35.76 -8.70 9.88
CA TRP A 24 34.49 -8.69 10.60
C TRP A 24 33.79 -7.32 10.50
N ASN A 25 34.51 -6.23 10.81
CA ASN A 25 33.90 -4.90 10.94
C ASN A 25 33.56 -4.23 9.61
N GLN A 26 34.23 -4.57 8.51
CA GLN A 26 33.96 -3.97 7.21
C GLN A 26 33.18 -4.95 6.31
N TYR A 27 33.53 -6.23 6.32
CA TYR A 27 33.01 -7.22 5.38
C TYR A 27 32.08 -8.27 6.02
N GLY A 28 32.14 -8.47 7.34
CA GLY A 28 31.26 -9.41 8.06
C GLY A 28 31.64 -10.84 7.76
N ILE A 29 32.91 -11.01 7.42
CA ILE A 29 33.58 -12.28 7.21
C ILE A 29 34.21 -12.63 8.54
N ASP A 30 33.96 -13.85 8.98
CA ASP A 30 34.65 -14.49 10.08
C ASP A 30 35.67 -15.43 9.43
N ASP A 31 36.94 -15.06 9.48
CA ASP A 31 38.05 -15.79 8.87
C ASP A 31 38.34 -17.13 9.57
N ASP A 32 37.80 -17.34 10.78
CA ASP A 32 37.87 -18.61 11.48
C ASP A 32 36.76 -19.59 11.05
N ILE A 33 35.78 -19.14 10.24
CA ILE A 33 34.62 -19.93 9.83
C ILE A 33 34.55 -20.08 8.31
N ILE A 34 34.77 -21.32 7.84
CA ILE A 34 34.47 -21.71 6.46
C ILE A 34 33.03 -22.24 6.42
N PRO A 35 32.11 -21.63 5.64
CA PRO A 35 30.76 -22.15 5.50
C PRO A 35 30.78 -23.59 4.97
N PHE A 36 29.94 -24.48 5.49
CA PHE A 36 29.91 -25.88 5.03
C PHE A 36 29.57 -26.02 3.52
N THR A 37 28.95 -24.99 2.94
CA THR A 37 28.62 -24.90 1.51
C THR A 37 29.76 -24.38 0.64
N ASN A 38 30.90 -23.98 1.23
CA ASN A 38 31.99 -23.31 0.51
C ASN A 38 32.46 -24.11 -0.71
N ASP A 39 32.61 -25.43 -0.55
CA ASP A 39 33.14 -26.34 -1.57
C ASP A 39 32.08 -27.00 -2.44
N PHE A 40 30.84 -26.51 -2.41
CA PHE A 40 29.79 -27.06 -3.26
C PHE A 40 30.01 -26.62 -4.72
N PRO A 41 30.27 -27.55 -5.66
CA PRO A 41 30.72 -27.20 -7.01
C PRO A 41 29.67 -26.47 -7.88
N ARG A 42 28.41 -26.41 -7.43
CA ARG A 42 27.31 -25.75 -8.15
C ARG A 42 26.42 -24.88 -7.25
N ALA A 43 26.86 -24.58 -6.03
CA ALA A 43 26.08 -23.82 -5.05
C ALA A 43 27.01 -22.85 -4.31
N ASP A 44 27.23 -21.67 -4.89
CA ASP A 44 27.93 -20.58 -4.22
C ASP A 44 26.95 -19.85 -3.30
N ILE A 45 27.14 -20.00 -1.99
CA ILE A 45 26.30 -19.36 -0.97
C ILE A 45 26.28 -17.83 -1.11
N HIS A 46 27.36 -17.22 -1.60
CA HIS A 46 27.43 -15.78 -1.81
C HIS A 46 26.54 -15.33 -2.98
N ALA A 47 26.33 -16.19 -3.98
CA ALA A 47 25.40 -15.97 -5.08
C ALA A 47 23.95 -16.38 -4.74
N MET A 48 23.77 -17.31 -3.80
CA MET A 48 22.45 -17.82 -3.40
C MET A 48 21.74 -16.96 -2.34
N LEU A 49 22.49 -16.21 -1.52
CA LEU A 49 21.90 -15.33 -0.51
C LEU A 49 21.40 -14.04 -1.17
N SER A 50 20.12 -14.03 -1.53
CA SER A 50 19.44 -12.79 -1.92
C SER A 50 19.27 -11.85 -0.71
N PRO A 51 19.32 -10.52 -0.91
CA PRO A 51 19.01 -9.57 0.15
C PRO A 51 17.60 -9.82 0.68
N ASP A 52 17.47 -9.95 2.00
CA ASP A 52 16.16 -10.13 2.63
C ASP A 52 15.28 -8.90 2.42
N LEU A 53 14.13 -9.09 1.77
CA LEU A 53 13.19 -8.03 1.44
C LEU A 53 12.69 -7.30 2.69
N LEU A 54 12.42 -8.03 3.78
CA LEU A 54 11.89 -7.43 4.99
C LEU A 54 12.93 -6.58 5.73
N HIS A 55 14.10 -7.13 6.04
CA HIS A 55 15.11 -6.43 6.83
C HIS A 55 15.92 -5.45 6.00
N GLN A 56 16.20 -5.75 4.72
CA GLN A 56 17.07 -4.90 3.89
C GLN A 56 16.29 -3.83 3.13
N VAL A 57 15.19 -4.20 2.47
CA VAL A 57 14.45 -3.24 1.61
C VAL A 57 13.42 -2.46 2.43
N ILE A 58 12.54 -3.16 3.16
CA ILE A 58 11.44 -2.52 3.89
C ILE A 58 11.96 -1.80 5.14
N LYS A 59 12.63 -2.51 6.05
CA LYS A 59 13.16 -1.91 7.28
C LYS A 59 14.40 -1.06 7.01
N GLY A 60 15.41 -1.62 6.33
CA GLY A 60 16.67 -0.92 6.07
C GLY A 60 16.52 0.30 5.16
N MET A 61 16.17 0.07 3.89
CA MET A 61 16.13 1.11 2.87
C MET A 61 14.98 2.09 3.10
N PHE A 62 13.73 1.64 3.21
CA PHE A 62 12.60 2.55 3.33
C PHE A 62 12.55 3.23 4.70
N LYS A 63 12.44 2.46 5.79
CA LYS A 63 12.27 3.04 7.14
C LYS A 63 13.55 3.66 7.68
N ASP A 64 14.61 2.87 7.83
CA ASP A 64 15.80 3.30 8.57
C ASP A 64 16.66 4.30 7.75
N HIS A 65 16.44 4.41 6.44
CA HIS A 65 17.09 5.42 5.58
C HIS A 65 16.12 6.47 5.06
N LEU A 66 15.22 6.17 4.13
CA LEU A 66 14.44 7.22 3.45
C LEU A 66 13.55 8.01 4.42
N VAL A 67 12.81 7.33 5.30
CA VAL A 67 11.97 8.01 6.31
C VAL A 67 12.84 8.79 7.30
N THR A 68 13.92 8.18 7.79
CA THR A 68 14.89 8.87 8.67
C THR A 68 15.47 10.12 8.02
N TRP A 69 15.90 10.05 6.76
CA TRP A 69 16.50 11.16 6.03
C TRP A 69 15.50 12.29 5.77
N VAL A 70 14.22 11.98 5.53
CA VAL A 70 13.17 13.00 5.49
C VAL A 70 13.06 13.70 6.85
N GLY A 71 13.04 12.97 7.96
CA GLY A 71 13.02 13.58 9.30
C GLY A 71 14.25 14.46 9.58
N GLU A 72 15.44 13.99 9.23
CA GLU A 72 16.70 14.75 9.34
C GLU A 72 16.69 16.01 8.45
N TYR A 73 16.14 15.91 7.23
CA TYR A 73 15.96 17.03 6.33
C TYR A 73 15.08 18.11 6.93
N LEU A 74 13.89 17.73 7.40
CA LEU A 74 12.94 18.67 8.02
C LEU A 74 13.56 19.36 9.24
N LEU A 75 14.30 18.62 10.07
CA LEU A 75 15.00 19.18 11.22
C LEU A 75 16.09 20.18 10.80
N GLN A 76 16.89 19.86 9.77
CA GLN A 76 17.94 20.73 9.28
C GLN A 76 17.39 22.01 8.63
N GLU A 77 16.36 21.88 7.79
CA GLU A 77 15.80 22.98 7.00
C GLU A 77 14.93 23.93 7.82
N HIS A 78 14.21 23.41 8.80
CA HIS A 78 13.18 24.17 9.52
C HIS A 78 13.48 24.38 11.01
N GLY A 79 14.48 23.70 11.56
CA GLY A 79 14.75 23.69 12.99
C GLY A 79 13.73 22.87 13.79
N GLU A 80 14.03 22.61 15.06
CA GLU A 80 13.32 21.61 15.86
C GLU A 80 11.82 21.91 16.04
N SER A 81 11.46 23.16 16.36
CA SER A 81 10.06 23.49 16.63
C SER A 81 9.17 23.42 15.40
N LYS A 82 9.65 23.87 14.22
CA LYS A 82 8.86 23.84 12.99
C LYS A 82 8.86 22.45 12.37
N SER A 83 9.99 21.73 12.42
CA SER A 83 10.07 20.32 12.02
C SER A 83 9.05 19.47 12.77
N ARG A 84 8.93 19.64 14.09
CA ARG A 84 7.93 18.93 14.91
C ARG A 84 6.49 19.17 14.43
N LYS A 85 6.14 20.42 14.12
CA LYS A 85 4.81 20.76 13.57
C LYS A 85 4.55 20.13 12.20
N ILE A 86 5.57 20.06 11.36
CA ILE A 86 5.46 19.41 10.03
C ILE A 86 5.30 17.89 10.20
N LEU A 87 6.03 17.27 11.11
CA LEU A 87 5.88 15.85 11.41
C LEU A 87 4.50 15.53 12.00
N ASP A 88 3.99 16.38 12.90
CA ASP A 88 2.62 16.25 13.41
C ASP A 88 1.60 16.36 12.24
N GLU A 89 1.82 17.28 11.28
CA GLU A 89 0.99 17.41 10.08
C GLU A 89 1.08 16.19 9.13
N ILE A 90 2.27 15.61 8.95
CA ILE A 90 2.45 14.36 8.20
C ILE A 90 1.66 13.22 8.86
N ASP A 91 1.69 13.11 10.19
CA ASP A 91 0.89 12.13 10.94
C ASP A 91 -0.62 12.35 10.73
N HIS A 92 -1.09 13.61 10.72
CA HIS A 92 -2.49 13.94 10.42
C HIS A 92 -2.88 13.54 8.98
N ARG A 93 -2.01 13.81 8.00
CA ARG A 93 -2.22 13.38 6.61
C ARG A 93 -2.30 11.86 6.50
N ILE A 94 -1.47 11.11 7.22
CA ILE A 94 -1.54 9.65 7.23
C ILE A 94 -2.85 9.16 7.89
N ALA A 95 -3.27 9.77 9.00
CA ALA A 95 -4.51 9.41 9.68
C ALA A 95 -5.78 9.70 8.84
N ALA A 96 -5.73 10.75 8.01
CA ALA A 96 -6.80 11.17 7.11
C ALA A 96 -6.96 10.27 5.87
N VAL A 97 -6.05 9.33 5.62
CA VAL A 97 -6.18 8.40 4.49
C VAL A 97 -7.46 7.56 4.63
N PRO A 98 -8.29 7.43 3.58
CA PRO A 98 -9.47 6.56 3.58
C PRO A 98 -9.17 5.12 4.03
N ALA A 99 -10.18 4.43 4.54
CA ALA A 99 -10.04 3.02 4.88
C ALA A 99 -9.91 2.15 3.61
N PHE A 100 -9.11 1.08 3.70
CA PHE A 100 -9.00 0.07 2.66
C PHE A 100 -8.82 -1.30 3.30
N SER A 101 -9.40 -2.34 2.71
CA SER A 101 -9.29 -3.71 3.22
C SER A 101 -7.83 -4.16 3.22
N GLY A 102 -7.31 -4.60 4.37
CA GLY A 102 -5.89 -4.98 4.51
C GLY A 102 -4.89 -3.82 4.66
N LEU A 103 -5.35 -2.56 4.73
CA LEU A 103 -4.51 -1.42 5.11
C LEU A 103 -4.59 -1.20 6.62
N ARG A 104 -3.43 -1.29 7.31
CA ARG A 104 -3.36 -1.00 8.74
C ARG A 104 -3.63 0.47 9.00
N ARG A 105 -4.42 0.76 10.05
CA ARG A 105 -4.75 2.13 10.47
C ARG A 105 -3.63 2.70 11.35
N PHE A 106 -3.43 4.01 11.21
CA PHE A 106 -2.49 4.81 11.99
C PHE A 106 -3.28 5.85 12.79
N PRO A 107 -3.60 5.59 14.08
CA PRO A 107 -4.22 6.59 14.95
C PRO A 107 -3.28 7.80 15.13
N GLN A 108 -3.85 8.99 15.31
CA GLN A 108 -3.10 10.21 15.61
C GLN A 108 -2.17 10.04 16.84
N ASP A 109 -1.13 10.86 16.90
CA ASP A 109 -0.23 11.02 18.05
C ASP A 109 0.64 9.82 18.46
N ARG A 110 0.75 8.77 17.64
CA ARG A 110 1.63 7.64 18.00
C ARG A 110 3.11 8.01 18.05
N ARG A 111 3.55 9.04 17.30
CA ARG A 111 4.97 9.46 17.19
C ARG A 111 5.94 8.27 17.10
N PHE A 112 5.46 7.22 16.45
CA PHE A 112 5.97 5.86 16.29
C PHE A 112 7.29 5.53 17.01
N LYS A 113 7.24 5.43 18.35
CA LYS A 113 8.42 5.09 19.17
C LYS A 113 8.97 3.67 18.91
N GLN A 114 8.18 2.77 18.33
CA GLN A 114 8.60 1.42 17.93
C GLN A 114 7.81 0.98 16.69
N TRP A 115 8.51 0.49 15.67
CA TRP A 115 7.92 0.05 14.40
C TRP A 115 7.99 -1.48 14.29
N THR A 116 6.86 -2.13 14.00
CA THR A 116 6.86 -3.52 13.51
C THR A 116 7.14 -3.57 12.01
N GLY A 117 7.44 -4.77 11.49
CA GLY A 117 7.55 -4.98 10.04
C GLY A 117 6.26 -4.62 9.30
N ASP A 118 5.11 -4.95 9.89
CA ASP A 118 3.79 -4.67 9.29
C ASP A 118 3.43 -3.19 9.35
N ASP A 119 3.83 -2.47 10.41
CA ASP A 119 3.69 -1.01 10.45
C ASP A 119 4.48 -0.36 9.32
N THR A 120 5.69 -0.87 9.06
CA THR A 120 6.55 -0.34 7.99
C THR A 120 5.93 -0.58 6.62
N LYS A 121 5.42 -1.80 6.37
CA LYS A 121 4.70 -2.13 5.13
C LYS A 121 3.48 -1.26 4.93
N ALA A 122 2.65 -1.08 5.95
CA ALA A 122 1.47 -0.24 5.86
C ALA A 122 1.83 1.24 5.60
N LEU A 123 2.92 1.73 6.20
CA LEU A 123 3.40 3.10 6.00
C LEU A 123 3.84 3.31 4.55
N MET A 124 4.56 2.36 3.93
CA MET A 124 4.98 2.45 2.52
C MET A 124 3.82 2.76 1.58
N LYS A 125 2.62 2.20 1.87
CA LYS A 125 1.43 2.38 1.04
C LYS A 125 0.85 3.79 1.08
N VAL A 126 1.18 4.60 2.10
CA VAL A 126 0.51 5.89 2.37
C VAL A 126 1.47 7.07 2.60
N TYR A 127 2.76 6.81 2.78
CA TYR A 127 3.76 7.82 3.15
C TYR A 127 4.07 8.82 2.04
N LEU A 128 4.11 8.36 0.79
CA LEU A 128 4.59 9.21 -0.30
C LEU A 128 3.73 10.48 -0.47
N PRO A 129 2.37 10.42 -0.51
CA PRO A 129 1.55 11.63 -0.58
C PRO A 129 1.62 12.52 0.67
N SER A 130 1.91 11.96 1.86
CA SER A 130 1.86 12.73 3.10
C SER A 130 3.02 13.74 3.22
N ILE A 131 4.17 13.45 2.60
CA ILE A 131 5.35 14.33 2.62
C ILE A 131 5.39 15.39 1.49
N VAL A 132 4.46 15.33 0.53
CA VAL A 132 4.41 16.27 -0.60
C VAL A 132 4.22 17.70 -0.09
N GLY A 133 5.02 18.63 -0.61
CA GLY A 133 5.00 20.04 -0.20
C GLY A 133 5.81 20.36 1.07
N PHE A 134 6.33 19.34 1.79
CA PHE A 134 7.22 19.54 2.93
C PHE A 134 8.69 19.25 2.63
N VAL A 135 8.97 18.50 1.57
CA VAL A 135 10.32 18.18 1.10
C VAL A 135 10.46 18.52 -0.39
N PRO A 136 11.69 18.68 -0.92
CA PRO A 136 11.92 18.88 -2.34
C PRO A 136 11.28 17.79 -3.18
N ASN A 137 10.74 18.15 -4.35
CA ASN A 137 10.09 17.20 -5.25
C ASN A 137 11.04 16.06 -5.65
N GLU A 138 12.34 16.34 -5.78
CA GLU A 138 13.36 15.33 -6.07
C GLU A 138 13.47 14.26 -4.97
N MET A 139 13.25 14.61 -3.70
CA MET A 139 13.18 13.63 -2.60
C MET A 139 11.93 12.75 -2.71
N VAL A 140 10.79 13.35 -3.04
CA VAL A 140 9.54 12.61 -3.26
C VAL A 140 9.72 11.66 -4.45
N THR A 141 10.24 12.13 -5.59
CA THR A 141 10.50 11.28 -6.77
C THR A 141 11.53 10.19 -6.47
N CYS A 142 12.54 10.47 -5.64
CA CYS A 142 13.49 9.45 -5.17
C CYS A 142 12.77 8.34 -4.38
N ILE A 143 11.88 8.71 -3.45
CA ILE A 143 11.12 7.74 -2.66
C ILE A 143 10.13 6.98 -3.55
N ALA A 144 9.42 7.65 -4.45
CA ALA A 144 8.53 7.01 -5.43
C ALA A 144 9.27 5.95 -6.25
N THR A 145 10.44 6.30 -6.78
CA THR A 145 11.28 5.38 -7.56
C THR A 145 11.75 4.19 -6.71
N SER A 146 12.07 4.42 -5.43
CA SER A 146 12.42 3.33 -4.50
C SER A 146 11.25 2.38 -4.22
N LEU A 147 10.03 2.91 -4.16
CA LEU A 147 8.81 2.10 -4.04
C LEU A 147 8.59 1.30 -5.33
N ASP A 148 8.77 1.90 -6.50
CA ASP A 148 8.67 1.18 -7.78
C ASP A 148 9.68 0.01 -7.83
N VAL A 149 10.93 0.21 -7.41
CA VAL A 149 11.92 -0.88 -7.24
C VAL A 149 11.38 -1.96 -6.31
N TYR A 150 10.84 -1.58 -5.15
CA TYR A 150 10.27 -2.53 -4.19
C TYR A 150 9.13 -3.36 -4.79
N TYR A 151 8.18 -2.74 -5.49
CA TYR A 151 7.06 -3.46 -6.09
C TYR A 151 7.51 -4.40 -7.21
N LEU A 152 8.49 -4.00 -8.02
CA LEU A 152 9.06 -4.83 -9.08
C LEU A 152 9.81 -6.07 -8.55
N VAL A 153 10.60 -5.93 -7.49
CA VAL A 153 11.33 -7.10 -6.91
C VAL A 153 10.43 -8.06 -6.13
N HIS A 154 9.24 -7.60 -5.73
CA HIS A 154 8.26 -8.40 -5.02
C HIS A 154 7.28 -9.15 -5.95
N CYS A 155 7.36 -8.93 -7.26
CA CYS A 155 6.57 -9.70 -8.21
C CYS A 155 6.95 -11.19 -8.11
N GLN A 156 5.96 -12.07 -7.95
CA GLN A 156 6.20 -13.51 -7.91
C GLN A 156 6.66 -14.06 -9.27
N ASN A 157 6.26 -13.40 -10.37
CA ASN A 157 6.68 -13.72 -11.72
C ASN A 157 7.56 -12.57 -12.25
N ILE A 158 8.84 -12.87 -12.49
CA ILE A 158 9.82 -11.93 -13.05
C ILE A 158 10.14 -12.38 -14.47
N ASN A 159 9.86 -11.53 -15.46
CA ASN A 159 10.20 -11.76 -16.87
C ASN A 159 11.27 -10.77 -17.34
N GLU A 160 11.67 -10.85 -18.62
CA GLU A 160 12.70 -9.96 -19.19
C GLU A 160 12.33 -8.47 -19.07
N ASP A 161 11.05 -8.13 -19.21
CA ASP A 161 10.60 -6.74 -19.11
C ASP A 161 10.54 -6.27 -17.65
N SER A 162 10.17 -7.15 -16.70
CA SER A 162 10.30 -6.88 -15.26
C SER A 162 11.75 -6.57 -14.89
N LEU A 163 12.72 -7.33 -15.42
CA LEU A 163 14.15 -7.10 -15.17
C LEU A 163 14.63 -5.77 -15.77
N LYS A 164 14.25 -5.46 -17.01
CA LYS A 164 14.58 -4.16 -17.63
C LYS A 164 13.99 -3.00 -16.84
N ASN A 165 12.73 -3.11 -16.42
CA ASN A 165 12.06 -2.08 -15.62
C ASN A 165 12.73 -1.91 -14.25
N LEU A 166 13.16 -3.01 -13.63
CA LEU A 166 13.90 -2.98 -12.37
C LEU A 166 15.25 -2.29 -12.53
N ASP A 167 16.02 -2.61 -13.58
CA ASP A 167 17.31 -1.96 -13.85
C ASP A 167 17.16 -0.46 -14.08
N LEU A 168 16.17 -0.05 -14.88
CA LEU A 168 15.85 1.36 -15.13
C LEU A 168 15.44 2.09 -13.84
N ALA A 169 14.59 1.48 -13.02
CA ALA A 169 14.15 2.04 -11.76
C ALA A 169 15.33 2.16 -10.75
N LEU A 170 16.22 1.17 -10.72
CA LEU A 170 17.39 1.17 -9.84
C LEU A 170 18.40 2.26 -10.24
N ILE A 171 18.70 2.41 -11.54
CA ILE A 171 19.56 3.49 -12.05
C ILE A 171 18.97 4.85 -11.67
N LYS A 172 17.68 5.05 -11.95
CA LYS A 172 16.98 6.30 -11.61
C LYS A 172 16.98 6.58 -10.11
N PHE A 173 16.80 5.56 -9.28
CA PHE A 173 16.88 5.71 -7.82
C PHE A 173 18.27 6.13 -7.37
N ILE A 174 19.33 5.51 -7.91
CA ILE A 174 20.72 5.84 -7.58
C ILE A 174 21.02 7.30 -7.91
N ASP A 175 20.58 7.77 -9.08
CA ASP A 175 20.76 9.16 -9.51
C ASP A 175 19.97 10.14 -8.64
N LEU A 176 18.70 9.85 -8.35
CA LEU A 176 17.85 10.73 -7.54
C LEU A 176 18.27 10.77 -6.07
N ARG A 177 18.84 9.69 -5.52
CA ARG A 177 19.31 9.63 -4.12
C ARG A 177 20.32 10.74 -3.81
N GLU A 178 20.99 11.23 -4.83
CA GLU A 178 21.96 12.32 -4.74
C GLU A 178 21.39 13.60 -4.10
N ILE A 179 20.07 13.82 -4.19
CA ILE A 179 19.40 14.94 -3.50
C ILE A 179 19.68 14.95 -1.99
N PHE A 180 19.72 13.77 -1.34
CA PHE A 180 20.01 13.66 0.08
C PHE A 180 21.48 13.98 0.39
N ARG A 181 22.40 13.84 -0.58
CA ARG A 181 23.80 14.26 -0.45
C ARG A 181 23.95 15.77 -0.64
N VAL A 182 23.33 16.31 -1.68
CA VAL A 182 23.35 17.76 -1.98
C VAL A 182 22.76 18.57 -0.83
N THR A 183 21.64 18.12 -0.25
CA THR A 183 21.02 18.74 0.93
C THR A 183 21.79 18.49 2.23
N GLY A 184 22.84 17.65 2.20
CA GLY A 184 23.72 17.42 3.34
C GLY A 184 23.15 16.48 4.40
N ILE A 185 22.08 15.74 4.11
CA ILE A 185 21.47 14.75 5.01
C ILE A 185 22.29 13.46 5.03
N LEU A 186 22.75 13.04 3.86
CA LEU A 186 23.80 12.04 3.70
C LEU A 186 25.19 12.58 4.13
N LYS A 187 25.30 13.18 5.32
CA LYS A 187 26.58 13.55 5.97
C LYS A 187 27.01 12.54 7.05
N LYS A 188 26.09 11.78 7.65
CA LYS A 188 26.34 10.93 8.84
C LYS A 188 26.46 9.42 8.59
N PRO A 189 25.70 8.78 7.68
CA PRO A 189 25.96 7.38 7.33
C PRO A 189 27.33 7.22 6.65
N TRP A 190 27.71 8.27 5.93
CA TRP A 190 28.97 8.47 5.22
C TRP A 190 30.22 8.66 6.11
N ARG A 191 30.06 8.90 7.42
CA ARG A 191 31.19 9.10 8.36
C ARG A 191 31.68 7.82 9.03
N ARG A 192 30.85 6.75 9.06
CA ARG A 192 31.24 5.42 9.56
C ARG A 192 31.45 4.40 8.45
N SER A 193 30.86 4.62 7.28
CA SER A 193 31.14 3.84 6.08
C SER A 193 32.40 4.41 5.40
N ASN A 194 33.20 3.57 4.73
CA ASN A 194 34.48 4.00 4.15
C ASN A 194 34.32 4.85 2.87
N ARG A 195 33.17 5.54 2.72
CA ARG A 195 32.86 6.44 1.59
C ARG A 195 32.64 5.73 0.26
N TYR A 196 32.58 4.40 0.29
CA TYR A 196 32.51 3.55 -0.88
C TYR A 196 31.42 2.47 -0.69
N HIS A 197 30.38 2.46 -1.54
CA HIS A 197 29.15 1.65 -1.41
C HIS A 197 28.51 1.64 -0.02
N ALA A 198 28.18 2.84 0.46
CA ALA A 198 27.59 3.06 1.78
C ALA A 198 26.33 2.22 2.05
N LEU A 199 25.47 1.97 1.05
CA LEU A 199 24.23 1.21 1.26
C LEU A 199 24.50 -0.24 1.69
N GLY A 200 25.36 -0.97 1.00
CA GLY A 200 25.74 -2.34 1.40
C GLY A 200 26.45 -2.39 2.76
N GLN A 201 27.27 -1.37 3.05
CA GLN A 201 27.93 -1.25 4.36
C GLN A 201 26.95 -0.94 5.49
N MET A 202 25.92 -0.14 5.22
CA MET A 202 24.86 0.21 6.17
C MET A 202 23.96 -0.99 6.46
N LEU A 203 23.54 -1.70 5.41
CA LEU A 203 22.78 -2.95 5.48
C LEU A 203 23.53 -4.04 6.28
N MET A 204 24.83 -4.17 6.04
CA MET A 204 25.70 -5.07 6.83
C MET A 204 25.91 -4.62 8.27
N THR A 205 26.03 -3.31 8.51
CA THR A 205 26.19 -2.77 9.87
C THR A 205 24.95 -3.05 10.71
N ASN A 206 23.75 -2.85 10.15
CA ASN A 206 22.49 -3.15 10.83
C ASN A 206 22.36 -4.65 11.14
N GLN A 207 22.68 -5.52 10.16
CA GLN A 207 22.69 -6.98 10.38
C GLN A 207 23.66 -7.39 11.50
N ARG A 208 24.83 -6.74 11.60
CA ARG A 208 25.82 -7.02 12.65
C ARG A 208 25.37 -6.56 14.03
N LEU A 209 24.74 -5.38 14.12
CA LEU A 209 24.22 -4.86 15.39
C LEU A 209 23.11 -5.76 15.94
N ASP A 210 22.22 -6.26 15.09
CA ASP A 210 21.17 -7.21 15.49
C ASP A 210 21.76 -8.55 15.97
N LYS A 211 22.74 -9.10 15.25
CA LYS A 211 23.43 -10.34 15.66
C LYS A 211 24.21 -10.17 16.96
N LEU A 212 24.89 -9.05 17.17
CA LEU A 212 25.61 -8.74 18.41
C LEU A 212 24.64 -8.57 19.59
N SER A 213 23.46 -7.99 19.36
CA SER A 213 22.42 -7.88 20.40
C SER A 213 21.83 -9.24 20.78
N ALA A 214 21.60 -10.11 19.80
CA ALA A 214 21.10 -11.47 20.04
C ALA A 214 22.14 -12.33 20.78
N MET A 215 23.40 -12.30 20.34
CA MET A 215 24.50 -13.01 20.98
C MET A 215 24.79 -12.48 22.39
N GLY A 216 24.72 -11.16 22.60
CA GLY A 216 24.83 -10.57 23.93
C GLY A 216 23.75 -11.05 24.89
N SER A 217 22.52 -11.24 24.40
CA SER A 217 21.41 -11.79 25.19
C SER A 217 21.63 -13.28 25.51
N ASP A 218 22.14 -14.05 24.56
CA ASP A 218 22.45 -15.48 24.72
C ASP A 218 23.60 -15.72 25.72
N PHE A 219 24.64 -14.90 25.68
CA PHE A 219 25.77 -14.99 26.61
C PHE A 219 25.41 -14.57 28.03
N VAL A 220 24.48 -13.63 28.21
CA VAL A 220 23.92 -13.33 29.52
C VAL A 220 23.07 -14.50 30.04
N ALA A 221 22.25 -15.11 29.16
CA ALA A 221 21.44 -16.28 29.53
C ALA A 221 22.29 -17.48 29.97
N HIS A 222 23.45 -17.68 29.34
CA HIS A 222 24.40 -18.74 29.70
C HIS A 222 25.41 -18.33 30.79
N SER A 223 25.20 -17.20 31.47
CA SER A 223 26.08 -16.67 32.54
C SER A 223 27.54 -16.43 32.11
N MET A 224 27.78 -16.27 30.81
CA MET A 224 29.08 -15.98 30.21
C MET A 224 29.40 -14.48 30.20
N LEU A 225 28.39 -13.61 30.39
CA LEU A 225 28.55 -12.17 30.57
C LEU A 225 27.72 -11.66 31.76
N PRO A 226 28.25 -10.72 32.58
CA PRO A 226 27.49 -10.09 33.65
C PRO A 226 26.41 -9.15 33.09
N ALA A 227 25.22 -9.15 33.69
CA ALA A 227 24.03 -8.40 33.26
C ALA A 227 24.18 -6.86 33.23
N GLY A 228 25.35 -6.32 33.57
CA GLY A 228 25.63 -4.88 33.70
C GLY A 228 26.29 -4.21 32.48
N HIS A 229 26.57 -4.91 31.39
CA HIS A 229 27.05 -4.30 30.13
C HIS A 229 25.92 -4.16 29.11
N ILE A 230 24.93 -3.34 29.48
CA ILE A 230 23.83 -2.93 28.62
C ILE A 230 24.29 -1.66 27.87
N PRO A 231 24.39 -1.65 26.52
CA PRO A 231 24.37 -0.40 25.75
C PRO A 231 23.04 0.33 26.04
N PRO A 232 22.98 1.67 25.97
CA PRO A 232 21.84 2.44 26.50
C PRO A 232 20.49 1.84 26.09
N GLN A 233 19.67 1.59 27.10
CA GLN A 233 18.39 0.88 27.00
C GLN A 233 17.45 1.55 25.99
N ASN A 234 17.16 0.85 24.88
CA ASN A 234 15.86 0.88 24.24
C ASN A 234 15.23 -0.51 24.41
N ILE A 235 14.51 -0.64 25.53
CA ILE A 235 13.39 -1.53 25.83
C ILE A 235 13.38 -2.88 25.08
N SER A 236 13.88 -3.88 25.80
CA SER A 236 13.58 -5.32 25.73
C SER A 236 12.42 -5.75 24.82
N TYR A 237 12.76 -6.45 23.74
CA TYR A 237 11.93 -7.54 23.21
C TYR A 237 11.91 -8.66 24.25
N ILE A 238 10.91 -8.65 25.14
CA ILE A 238 10.55 -9.82 25.92
C ILE A 238 9.80 -10.75 24.97
N TYR A 239 10.48 -11.77 24.46
CA TYR A 239 9.83 -12.94 23.90
C TYR A 239 9.34 -13.78 25.10
N GLN A 240 8.09 -13.55 25.51
CA GLN A 240 7.35 -14.49 26.33
C GLN A 240 6.45 -15.30 25.40
N PRO A 241 6.52 -16.65 25.41
CA PRO A 241 5.54 -17.46 24.72
C PRO A 241 4.24 -17.35 25.52
N ASN A 242 3.35 -16.45 25.13
CA ASN A 242 2.02 -16.38 25.71
C ASN A 242 1.17 -17.54 25.20
N ASN A 243 1.14 -18.61 25.99
CA ASN A 243 -0.06 -19.40 26.18
C ASN A 243 -1.06 -18.52 26.94
N ASP A 244 -1.84 -17.72 26.22
CA ASP A 244 -3.07 -17.13 26.77
C ASP A 244 -4.22 -17.39 25.81
N THR A 245 -4.94 -18.45 26.15
CA THR A 245 -6.36 -18.62 25.88
C THR A 245 -7.12 -17.46 26.52
N SER A 246 -7.32 -16.37 25.78
CA SER A 246 -8.42 -15.45 26.01
C SER A 246 -9.19 -15.34 24.70
N ARG A 247 -10.32 -16.06 24.68
CA ARG A 247 -11.42 -15.77 23.77
C ARG A 247 -11.94 -14.39 24.14
N GLU A 248 -11.66 -13.40 23.31
CA GLU A 248 -12.56 -12.27 23.15
C GLU A 248 -13.38 -12.60 21.90
N ASP A 249 -14.67 -12.83 22.14
CA ASP A 249 -15.68 -13.15 21.15
C ASP A 249 -15.84 -11.95 20.18
N ASP A 250 -15.05 -11.93 19.12
CA ASP A 250 -15.48 -11.35 17.86
C ASP A 250 -16.27 -12.46 17.14
N ASP A 251 -17.59 -12.43 17.28
CA ASP A 251 -18.52 -13.08 16.36
C ASP A 251 -18.39 -12.41 14.96
N GLU A 252 -17.22 -12.53 14.34
CA GLU A 252 -17.14 -12.61 12.89
C GLU A 252 -17.53 -14.04 12.54
N SER A 253 -18.76 -14.22 12.06
CA SER A 253 -19.06 -15.38 11.24
C SER A 253 -18.11 -15.35 10.05
N ASP A 254 -17.05 -16.14 10.15
CA ASP A 254 -16.19 -16.60 9.08
C ASP A 254 -17.05 -16.94 7.86
N ASP A 255 -17.05 -16.03 6.89
CA ASP A 255 -17.24 -16.32 5.47
C ASP A 255 -16.44 -15.26 4.68
N GLU A 256 -15.19 -15.63 4.40
CA GLU A 256 -14.34 -15.14 3.32
C GLU A 256 -14.05 -13.63 3.25
N ASN A 257 -13.16 -13.13 4.11
CA ASN A 257 -12.47 -11.87 3.88
C ASN A 257 -11.10 -12.13 3.21
N GLY A 258 -11.13 -12.20 1.87
CA GLY A 258 -9.95 -12.09 1.00
C GLY A 258 -8.96 -13.26 1.03
N GLY A 259 -9.09 -14.15 0.06
CA GLY A 259 -8.25 -15.33 -0.08
C GLY A 259 -7.98 -15.70 -1.53
N ALA A 260 -7.06 -16.64 -1.70
CA ALA A 260 -6.83 -17.35 -2.96
C ALA A 260 -8.08 -18.14 -3.37
N VAL A 261 -8.40 -18.19 -4.66
CA VAL A 261 -9.57 -18.92 -5.16
C VAL A 261 -9.20 -19.83 -6.32
N ASP A 262 -9.76 -21.04 -6.33
CA ASP A 262 -9.60 -22.02 -7.40
C ASP A 262 -10.71 -21.87 -8.46
N GLU A 263 -10.81 -20.69 -9.07
CA GLU A 263 -11.75 -20.39 -10.17
C GLU A 263 -11.03 -20.30 -11.53
N LYS A 264 -11.74 -20.70 -12.60
CA LYS A 264 -11.21 -20.77 -13.96
C LYS A 264 -11.00 -19.36 -14.54
N ASN A 265 -9.90 -19.13 -15.25
CA ASN A 265 -9.44 -17.84 -15.81
C ASN A 265 -10.56 -16.90 -16.33
N VAL A 266 -10.95 -15.91 -15.51
CA VAL A 266 -11.72 -14.72 -15.90
C VAL A 266 -10.90 -13.51 -15.47
N LEU A 267 -10.86 -12.42 -16.26
CA LEU A 267 -10.11 -11.19 -15.94
C LEU A 267 -10.50 -10.62 -14.56
N GLY A 268 -11.79 -10.67 -14.24
CA GLY A 268 -12.36 -10.44 -12.92
C GLY A 268 -13.88 -10.35 -13.01
N HIS A 269 -14.56 -10.45 -11.88
CA HIS A 269 -16.00 -10.20 -11.77
C HIS A 269 -16.36 -9.77 -10.35
N VAL A 270 -17.47 -9.05 -10.21
CA VAL A 270 -17.93 -8.53 -8.91
C VAL A 270 -19.35 -8.98 -8.64
N ILE A 271 -19.57 -9.64 -7.50
CA ILE A 271 -20.87 -10.21 -7.12
C ILE A 271 -21.35 -9.57 -5.81
N LEU A 272 -22.63 -9.21 -5.74
CA LEU A 272 -23.26 -8.75 -4.51
C LEU A 272 -23.11 -9.78 -3.38
N ALA A 273 -23.09 -9.30 -2.13
CA ALA A 273 -23.12 -10.17 -0.96
C ALA A 273 -24.29 -11.16 -1.01
N ARG A 274 -24.06 -12.38 -0.50
CA ARG A 274 -25.03 -13.49 -0.58
C ARG A 274 -26.41 -13.16 -0.01
N SER A 275 -26.47 -12.34 1.05
CA SER A 275 -27.72 -11.97 1.71
C SER A 275 -27.99 -10.46 1.58
N PRO A 276 -29.20 -10.07 1.16
CA PRO A 276 -29.57 -8.66 1.13
C PRO A 276 -29.69 -8.09 2.54
N ALA A 277 -29.38 -6.80 2.66
CA ALA A 277 -29.58 -6.02 3.86
C ALA A 277 -31.07 -5.99 4.24
N ARG A 278 -31.35 -6.11 5.54
CA ARG A 278 -32.71 -6.06 6.08
C ARG A 278 -33.14 -4.63 6.32
N ARG A 279 -34.46 -4.40 6.40
CA ARG A 279 -35.09 -3.13 6.78
C ARG A 279 -34.90 -1.96 5.78
N TYR A 280 -34.57 -2.27 4.53
CA TYR A 280 -34.66 -1.30 3.43
C TYR A 280 -36.02 -1.35 2.75
N PRO A 281 -36.53 -0.22 2.23
CA PRO A 281 -37.69 -0.22 1.36
C PRO A 281 -37.46 -1.05 0.09
N GLN A 282 -38.54 -1.63 -0.44
CA GLN A 282 -38.49 -2.49 -1.62
C GLN A 282 -38.94 -1.78 -2.91
N SER A 283 -39.34 -0.51 -2.82
CA SER A 283 -39.64 0.35 -3.98
C SER A 283 -38.50 1.36 -4.20
N LEU A 284 -38.26 1.75 -5.46
CA LEU A 284 -37.22 2.75 -5.78
C LEU A 284 -37.57 4.12 -5.20
N GLU A 285 -38.85 4.48 -5.19
CA GLU A 285 -39.35 5.75 -4.68
C GLU A 285 -39.09 5.88 -3.18
N GLU A 286 -39.46 4.87 -2.39
CA GLU A 286 -39.19 4.90 -0.94
C GLU A 286 -37.69 4.80 -0.64
N LEU A 287 -36.96 3.97 -1.40
CA LEU A 287 -35.52 3.82 -1.24
C LEU A 287 -34.78 5.14 -1.51
N SER A 288 -35.19 5.88 -2.55
CA SER A 288 -34.61 7.19 -2.92
C SER A 288 -34.62 8.18 -1.76
N ASN A 289 -35.68 8.16 -0.95
CA ASN A 289 -35.81 8.98 0.25
C ASN A 289 -34.87 8.51 1.37
N VAL A 290 -34.76 7.20 1.59
CA VAL A 290 -33.90 6.63 2.64
C VAL A 290 -32.42 6.86 2.35
N VAL A 291 -32.00 6.81 1.08
CA VAL A 291 -30.60 7.02 0.68
C VAL A 291 -30.27 8.49 0.38
N ASN A 292 -31.24 9.39 0.51
CA ASN A 292 -31.12 10.81 0.16
C ASN A 292 -30.66 11.06 -1.29
N GLU A 293 -31.11 10.24 -2.24
CA GLU A 293 -30.87 10.45 -3.67
C GLU A 293 -32.20 10.43 -4.45
N PRO A 294 -32.86 11.58 -4.63
CA PRO A 294 -34.19 11.65 -5.25
C PRO A 294 -34.18 11.25 -6.73
N ASN A 295 -33.03 11.30 -7.41
CA ASN A 295 -32.94 10.87 -8.82
C ASN A 295 -32.71 9.37 -8.98
N LEU A 296 -32.60 8.59 -7.89
CA LEU A 296 -32.35 7.15 -7.96
C LEU A 296 -33.32 6.42 -8.90
N PRO A 297 -34.66 6.65 -8.87
CA PRO A 297 -35.56 6.00 -9.81
C PRO A 297 -35.24 6.33 -11.27
N TYR A 298 -35.04 7.62 -11.56
CA TYR A 298 -34.69 8.10 -12.90
C TYR A 298 -33.37 7.52 -13.41
N LEU A 299 -32.31 7.54 -12.59
CA LEU A 299 -31.00 6.98 -12.93
C LEU A 299 -31.08 5.47 -13.19
N THR A 300 -31.92 4.75 -12.43
CA THR A 300 -32.10 3.30 -12.60
C THR A 300 -32.87 2.99 -13.89
N GLN A 301 -33.85 3.81 -14.24
CA GLN A 301 -34.58 3.69 -15.51
C GLN A 301 -33.71 4.04 -16.72
N LEU A 302 -32.87 5.09 -16.63
CA LEU A 302 -31.88 5.40 -17.66
C LEU A 302 -30.87 4.27 -17.86
N PHE A 303 -30.37 3.70 -16.76
CA PHE A 303 -29.52 2.51 -16.80
C PHE A 303 -30.23 1.37 -17.53
N LEU A 304 -31.47 1.06 -17.17
CA LEU A 304 -32.21 -0.03 -17.80
C LEU A 304 -32.50 0.24 -19.29
N LEU A 305 -32.76 1.50 -19.67
CA LEU A 305 -32.94 1.90 -21.06
C LEU A 305 -31.69 1.58 -21.90
N ASP A 306 -30.51 1.95 -21.37
CA ASP A 306 -29.21 1.68 -21.99
C ASP A 306 -28.94 0.17 -22.13
N GLN A 307 -29.19 -0.61 -21.06
CA GLN A 307 -29.02 -2.07 -21.07
C GLN A 307 -29.93 -2.80 -22.05
N LEU A 308 -31.12 -2.26 -22.33
CA LEU A 308 -32.07 -2.83 -23.28
C LEU A 308 -31.79 -2.36 -24.73
N HIS A 309 -30.82 -1.46 -24.94
CA HIS A 309 -30.51 -0.83 -26.23
C HIS A 309 -31.76 -0.26 -26.93
N LEU A 310 -32.66 0.32 -26.14
CA LEU A 310 -33.89 0.89 -26.67
C LEU A 310 -33.59 2.28 -27.24
N ASN A 311 -33.91 2.48 -28.52
CA ASN A 311 -33.81 3.79 -29.18
C ASN A 311 -34.97 4.75 -28.83
N ASP A 312 -35.92 4.29 -28.00
CA ASP A 312 -37.07 5.09 -27.57
C ASP A 312 -36.70 5.97 -26.38
N THR A 313 -37.33 7.14 -26.27
CA THR A 313 -37.15 8.06 -25.13
C THR A 313 -38.01 7.68 -23.92
N SER A 314 -38.87 6.68 -24.04
CA SER A 314 -39.73 6.22 -22.94
C SER A 314 -38.92 5.41 -21.92
N LEU A 315 -38.85 5.91 -20.69
CA LEU A 315 -38.18 5.23 -19.58
C LEU A 315 -38.93 3.93 -19.19
N PRO A 316 -38.25 2.77 -19.14
CA PRO A 316 -38.89 1.50 -18.79
C PRO A 316 -39.32 1.48 -17.32
N PRO A 317 -40.56 1.06 -17.00
CA PRO A 317 -41.01 1.00 -15.61
C PRO A 317 -40.35 -0.16 -14.87
N ILE A 318 -39.88 0.10 -13.65
CA ILE A 318 -39.30 -0.90 -12.75
C ILE A 318 -40.30 -1.15 -11.62
N THR A 319 -41.04 -2.25 -11.71
CA THR A 319 -42.10 -2.61 -10.74
C THR A 319 -41.69 -3.75 -9.80
N SER A 320 -40.51 -4.31 -9.98
CA SER A 320 -40.00 -5.39 -9.14
C SER A 320 -39.53 -4.87 -7.79
N LYS A 321 -39.40 -5.79 -6.84
CA LYS A 321 -38.85 -5.48 -5.52
C LYS A 321 -37.35 -5.20 -5.62
N ILE A 322 -36.91 -4.16 -4.93
CA ILE A 322 -35.51 -3.81 -4.78
C ILE A 322 -34.92 -4.54 -3.57
N SER A 323 -33.72 -5.10 -3.75
CA SER A 323 -32.91 -5.68 -2.68
C SER A 323 -31.64 -4.86 -2.50
N VAL A 324 -31.33 -4.43 -1.29
CA VAL A 324 -30.14 -3.60 -0.98
C VAL A 324 -29.03 -4.47 -0.41
N PHE A 325 -27.78 -4.14 -0.69
CA PHE A 325 -26.60 -4.86 -0.20
C PHE A 325 -25.58 -3.87 0.37
N HIS A 326 -24.85 -4.29 1.40
CA HIS A 326 -23.80 -3.46 2.04
C HIS A 326 -22.40 -3.74 1.51
N SER A 327 -22.25 -4.76 0.66
CA SER A 327 -20.98 -5.10 0.06
C SER A 327 -21.15 -5.95 -1.20
N ALA A 328 -20.08 -5.99 -1.98
CA ALA A 328 -19.87 -6.92 -3.08
C ALA A 328 -18.47 -7.53 -2.96
N VAL A 329 -18.29 -8.73 -3.49
CA VAL A 329 -17.01 -9.43 -3.56
C VAL A 329 -16.50 -9.33 -4.97
N ALA A 330 -15.34 -8.70 -5.13
CA ALA A 330 -14.59 -8.68 -6.38
C ALA A 330 -13.62 -9.87 -6.38
N THR A 331 -13.71 -10.71 -7.41
CA THR A 331 -12.75 -11.78 -7.69
C THR A 331 -11.98 -11.40 -8.94
N PHE A 332 -10.66 -11.28 -8.87
CA PHE A 332 -9.82 -10.80 -9.97
C PHE A 332 -8.50 -11.56 -10.05
N PHE A 333 -7.88 -11.59 -11.24
CA PHE A 333 -6.58 -12.21 -11.42
C PHE A 333 -5.44 -11.28 -10.96
N ALA A 334 -4.56 -11.77 -10.09
CA ALA A 334 -3.37 -11.03 -9.62
C ALA A 334 -2.09 -11.66 -10.21
N PRO A 335 -1.54 -11.11 -11.32
CA PRO A 335 -0.45 -11.73 -12.06
C PRO A 335 0.83 -11.92 -11.23
N SER A 336 1.09 -10.96 -10.34
CA SER A 336 2.23 -10.94 -9.42
C SER A 336 2.02 -11.74 -8.14
N ASP A 337 0.85 -12.35 -7.91
CA ASP A 337 0.53 -13.10 -6.68
C ASP A 337 -0.32 -14.37 -6.93
N PRO A 338 0.24 -15.41 -7.59
CA PRO A 338 -0.35 -16.73 -7.81
C PRO A 338 -0.56 -17.56 -6.52
N SER A 339 -1.08 -16.95 -5.47
CA SER A 339 -1.69 -17.72 -4.37
C SER A 339 -3.02 -18.29 -4.86
N GLY A 340 -3.13 -19.64 -4.93
CA GLY A 340 -4.25 -20.38 -5.53
C GLY A 340 -3.89 -20.99 -6.89
N ILE A 341 -4.57 -22.06 -7.33
CA ILE A 341 -4.17 -22.85 -8.51
C ILE A 341 -4.12 -22.00 -9.81
N TYR A 342 -4.79 -20.84 -9.84
CA TYR A 342 -4.89 -19.95 -11.00
C TYR A 342 -4.55 -18.46 -10.71
N GLY A 343 -4.07 -18.12 -9.50
CA GLY A 343 -3.73 -16.73 -9.13
C GLY A 343 -4.90 -15.76 -9.01
N MET A 344 -6.10 -16.26 -8.71
CA MET A 344 -7.27 -15.44 -8.43
C MET A 344 -7.28 -14.97 -6.98
N ARG A 345 -7.63 -13.70 -6.78
CA ARG A 345 -7.78 -13.03 -5.48
C ARG A 345 -9.22 -12.56 -5.30
N ARG A 346 -9.70 -12.63 -4.05
CA ARG A 346 -10.96 -11.98 -3.64
C ARG A 346 -10.69 -10.76 -2.77
N GLU A 347 -11.50 -9.73 -2.93
CA GLU A 347 -11.62 -8.64 -1.98
C GLU A 347 -13.05 -8.13 -1.89
N ARG A 348 -13.39 -7.48 -0.77
CA ARG A 348 -14.73 -6.97 -0.52
C ARG A 348 -14.77 -5.45 -0.71
N VAL A 349 -15.66 -4.99 -1.58
CA VAL A 349 -16.01 -3.58 -1.80
C VAL A 349 -17.22 -3.25 -0.94
N HIS A 350 -17.11 -2.24 -0.08
CA HIS A 350 -18.15 -1.90 0.90
C HIS A 350 -18.97 -0.68 0.48
N SER A 351 -20.25 -0.72 0.84
CA SER A 351 -21.16 0.41 0.80
C SER A 351 -22.10 0.31 2.01
N THR A 352 -21.53 0.51 3.20
CA THR A 352 -22.20 0.32 4.48
C THR A 352 -22.50 1.68 5.13
N PRO A 353 -23.74 1.96 5.58
CA PRO A 353 -24.09 3.25 6.18
C PRO A 353 -23.47 3.48 7.57
N SER A 354 -23.07 2.41 8.27
CA SER A 354 -22.41 2.48 9.57
C SER A 354 -21.40 1.33 9.70
N TRP A 355 -20.14 1.67 9.86
CA TRP A 355 -19.03 0.74 10.03
C TRP A 355 -18.34 0.98 11.38
N GLN A 356 -18.26 -0.06 12.21
CA GLN A 356 -17.63 -0.02 13.55
C GLN A 356 -18.10 1.16 14.44
N GLY A 357 -19.34 1.63 14.25
CA GLY A 357 -19.90 2.76 15.00
C GLY A 357 -19.28 4.13 14.71
N LYS A 358 -18.44 4.27 13.67
CA LYS A 358 -17.69 5.51 13.36
C LYS A 358 -18.29 6.36 12.24
N GLY A 359 -19.18 5.79 11.44
CA GLY A 359 -19.78 6.45 10.28
C GLY A 359 -19.90 5.53 9.08
N PRO A 360 -20.30 6.05 7.91
CA PRO A 360 -20.40 5.26 6.70
C PRO A 360 -19.03 4.77 6.22
N ARG A 361 -19.02 3.59 5.60
CA ARG A 361 -17.90 3.06 4.81
C ARG A 361 -18.37 2.89 3.38
N ARG A 362 -17.94 3.82 2.53
CA ARG A 362 -18.19 3.82 1.09
C ARG A 362 -16.83 3.68 0.41
N ASP A 363 -16.56 2.52 -0.15
CA ASP A 363 -15.29 2.26 -0.81
C ASP A 363 -15.31 2.85 -2.23
N CYS A 364 -14.13 3.11 -2.80
CA CYS A 364 -13.98 3.40 -4.22
C CYS A 364 -13.71 2.11 -5.00
N ALA A 365 -14.01 2.11 -6.30
CA ALA A 365 -13.75 0.97 -7.18
C ALA A 365 -13.26 1.42 -8.56
N PHE A 366 -12.48 0.56 -9.21
CA PHE A 366 -12.18 0.67 -10.63
C PHE A 366 -13.33 0.08 -11.43
N VAL A 367 -13.75 0.81 -12.47
CA VAL A 367 -14.68 0.34 -13.49
C VAL A 367 -14.00 0.32 -14.85
N VAL A 368 -14.31 -0.68 -15.65
CA VAL A 368 -13.75 -0.87 -17.00
C VAL A 368 -14.54 -0.03 -17.99
N GLU A 369 -13.89 0.93 -18.62
CA GLU A 369 -14.46 1.72 -19.73
C GLU A 369 -14.06 1.15 -21.09
N ASP A 370 -12.85 0.62 -21.21
CA ASP A 370 -12.30 0.13 -22.48
C ASP A 370 -11.28 -0.98 -22.23
N GLU A 371 -11.69 -2.23 -22.42
CA GLU A 371 -10.84 -3.42 -22.25
C GLU A 371 -9.63 -3.45 -23.18
N ALA A 372 -9.64 -2.69 -24.29
CA ALA A 372 -8.53 -2.66 -25.24
C ALA A 372 -7.39 -1.74 -24.78
N LYS A 373 -7.60 -0.92 -23.74
CA LYS A 373 -6.60 0.02 -23.23
C LYS A 373 -6.00 -0.45 -21.90
N PRO A 374 -4.68 -0.34 -21.71
CA PRO A 374 -4.02 -0.77 -20.48
C PRO A 374 -4.29 0.18 -19.31
N GLY A 375 -4.42 -0.38 -18.12
CA GLY A 375 -4.55 0.31 -16.85
C GLY A 375 -5.49 1.50 -16.83
N MET A 376 -5.09 2.59 -16.18
CA MET A 376 -5.91 3.79 -16.03
C MET A 376 -6.35 4.47 -17.34
N GLN A 377 -5.85 4.04 -18.50
CA GLN A 377 -6.39 4.49 -19.79
C GLN A 377 -7.69 3.77 -20.17
N GLY A 378 -7.84 2.50 -19.78
CA GLY A 378 -9.05 1.69 -19.95
C GLY A 378 -9.95 1.65 -18.71
N LEU A 379 -9.47 2.16 -17.58
CA LEU A 379 -10.20 2.21 -16.32
C LEU A 379 -10.66 3.62 -15.97
N ASN A 380 -11.77 3.69 -15.24
CA ASN A 380 -12.22 4.88 -14.54
C ASN A 380 -12.55 4.53 -13.08
N ILE A 381 -12.80 5.52 -12.24
CA ILE A 381 -12.95 5.36 -10.79
C ILE A 381 -14.31 5.88 -10.36
N VAL A 382 -14.91 5.14 -9.44
CA VAL A 382 -16.21 5.46 -8.86
C VAL A 382 -16.18 5.40 -7.34
N HIS A 383 -16.95 6.26 -6.69
CA HIS A 383 -17.29 6.15 -5.27
C HIS A 383 -18.62 5.39 -5.12
N VAL A 384 -18.63 4.28 -4.37
CA VAL A 384 -19.80 3.39 -4.30
C VAL A 384 -20.80 3.87 -3.24
N GLN A 385 -21.91 4.46 -3.67
CA GLN A 385 -22.91 5.05 -2.77
C GLN A 385 -23.99 4.07 -2.30
N LEU A 386 -24.41 3.13 -3.14
CA LEU A 386 -25.42 2.13 -2.80
C LEU A 386 -25.26 0.91 -3.71
N MET A 387 -25.29 -0.29 -3.16
CA MET A 387 -25.40 -1.52 -3.95
C MET A 387 -26.80 -2.09 -3.82
N PHE A 388 -27.42 -2.46 -4.93
CA PHE A 388 -28.80 -2.98 -4.96
C PHE A 388 -29.03 -3.90 -6.16
N SER A 389 -30.08 -4.72 -6.13
CA SER A 389 -30.55 -5.47 -7.29
C SER A 389 -32.05 -5.30 -7.49
N PHE A 390 -32.48 -5.44 -8.74
CA PHE A 390 -33.88 -5.47 -9.14
C PHE A 390 -34.09 -6.47 -10.26
N LYS A 391 -35.35 -6.80 -10.56
CA LYS A 391 -35.70 -7.70 -11.68
C LYS A 391 -36.44 -6.97 -12.79
N TYR A 392 -36.10 -7.28 -14.03
CA TYR A 392 -36.87 -6.85 -15.20
C TYR A 392 -36.97 -8.03 -16.18
N ASN A 393 -38.18 -8.35 -16.64
CA ASN A 393 -38.43 -9.54 -17.48
C ASN A 393 -37.80 -10.85 -16.93
N ASN A 394 -37.89 -11.06 -15.61
CA ASN A 394 -37.29 -12.19 -14.87
C ASN A 394 -35.75 -12.25 -14.86
N ILE A 395 -35.05 -11.25 -15.42
CA ILE A 395 -33.61 -11.10 -15.32
C ILE A 395 -33.30 -10.24 -14.10
N GLU A 396 -32.34 -10.66 -13.29
CA GLU A 396 -31.84 -9.89 -12.15
C GLU A 396 -30.68 -9.01 -12.59
N TYR A 397 -30.74 -7.73 -12.23
CA TYR A 397 -29.74 -6.72 -12.53
C TYR A 397 -29.06 -6.31 -11.22
N PRO A 398 -27.86 -6.84 -10.91
CA PRO A 398 -27.01 -6.32 -9.84
C PRO A 398 -26.42 -4.97 -10.24
N CYS A 399 -26.71 -3.95 -9.44
CA CYS A 399 -26.35 -2.57 -9.74
C CYS A 399 -25.71 -1.86 -8.54
N SER A 400 -25.02 -0.78 -8.86
CA SER A 400 -24.48 0.16 -7.90
C SER A 400 -24.82 1.59 -8.31
N LEU A 401 -25.34 2.39 -7.38
CA LEU A 401 -25.34 3.85 -7.50
C LEU A 401 -23.95 4.35 -7.17
N VAL A 402 -23.38 5.15 -8.06
CA VAL A 402 -22.01 5.64 -7.95
C VAL A 402 -21.90 7.13 -8.18
N ASP A 403 -20.88 7.75 -7.57
CA ASP A 403 -20.33 9.04 -8.02
C ASP A 403 -19.12 8.80 -8.91
N TRP A 404 -19.08 9.46 -10.05
CA TRP A 404 -17.95 9.39 -10.96
C TRP A 404 -16.79 10.28 -10.49
N PHE A 405 -15.57 9.82 -10.76
CA PHE A 405 -14.39 10.67 -10.76
C PHE A 405 -13.99 11.03 -12.19
N THR A 406 -13.35 12.19 -12.35
CA THR A 406 -12.68 12.60 -13.57
C THR A 406 -11.17 12.55 -13.38
N ARG A 407 -10.47 11.95 -14.37
CA ARG A 407 -9.01 11.99 -14.47
C ARG A 407 -8.55 13.42 -14.78
N VAL A 408 -7.70 13.99 -13.93
CA VAL A 408 -7.19 15.36 -14.07
C VAL A 408 -5.83 15.36 -14.77
N SER A 409 -4.87 14.63 -14.21
CA SER A 409 -3.49 14.59 -14.71
C SER A 409 -2.73 13.41 -14.09
N ILE A 410 -1.49 13.21 -14.53
CA ILE A 410 -0.50 12.43 -13.79
C ILE A 410 0.40 13.41 -13.04
N ASP A 411 0.62 13.20 -11.75
CA ASP A 411 1.57 14.00 -10.99
C ASP A 411 3.00 13.52 -11.24
N ASN A 412 3.83 14.37 -11.83
CA ASN A 412 5.21 14.01 -12.21
C ASN A 412 6.12 13.71 -11.01
N THR A 413 5.71 14.14 -9.81
CA THR A 413 6.52 14.00 -8.59
C THR A 413 6.33 12.62 -7.97
N THR A 414 5.07 12.23 -7.76
CA THR A 414 4.66 10.94 -7.16
C THR A 414 4.50 9.82 -8.19
N GLY A 415 4.29 10.17 -9.46
CA GLY A 415 3.94 9.23 -10.52
C GLY A 415 2.54 8.64 -10.40
N MET A 416 1.65 9.26 -9.60
CA MET A 416 0.27 8.82 -9.41
C MET A 416 -0.71 9.59 -10.30
N TRP A 417 -1.79 8.95 -10.72
CA TRP A 417 -2.92 9.64 -11.33
C TRP A 417 -3.61 10.53 -10.30
N VAL A 418 -3.98 11.73 -10.71
CA VAL A 418 -4.77 12.68 -9.93
C VAL A 418 -6.19 12.67 -10.47
N VAL A 419 -7.16 12.50 -9.57
CA VAL A 419 -8.59 12.48 -9.87
C VAL A 419 -9.34 13.46 -8.97
N GLN A 420 -10.51 13.89 -9.42
CA GLN A 420 -11.47 14.66 -8.62
C GLN A 420 -12.87 14.13 -8.87
N LEU A 421 -13.80 14.39 -7.96
CA LEU A 421 -15.21 14.10 -8.21
C LEU A 421 -15.67 14.82 -9.48
N ASP A 422 -16.39 14.10 -10.33
CA ASP A 422 -16.98 14.63 -11.55
C ASP A 422 -18.18 15.50 -11.15
N ILE A 423 -18.08 16.81 -11.39
CA ILE A 423 -19.09 17.80 -11.01
C ILE A 423 -19.61 18.45 -12.29
N GLU A 424 -20.86 18.19 -12.63
CA GLU A 424 -21.56 18.77 -13.76
C GLU A 424 -22.68 19.71 -13.26
N GLY A 425 -22.67 20.97 -13.69
CA GLY A 425 -23.68 21.96 -13.26
C GLY A 425 -23.73 22.22 -11.75
N GLY A 426 -22.63 21.97 -11.02
CA GLY A 426 -22.55 22.11 -9.57
C GLY A 426 -23.10 20.92 -8.78
N ARG A 427 -23.44 19.81 -9.44
CA ARG A 427 -23.84 18.54 -8.80
C ARG A 427 -22.87 17.43 -9.17
N GLN A 428 -22.65 16.49 -8.25
CA GLN A 428 -21.88 15.29 -8.52
C GLN A 428 -22.57 14.48 -9.61
N ARG A 429 -21.80 14.07 -10.62
CA ARG A 429 -22.28 13.20 -11.69
C ARG A 429 -22.48 11.80 -11.13
N LYS A 430 -23.74 11.41 -10.97
CA LYS A 430 -24.17 10.10 -10.49
C LYS A 430 -24.66 9.22 -11.63
N ALA A 431 -24.47 7.91 -11.49
CA ALA A 431 -25.07 6.93 -12.38
C ALA A 431 -25.41 5.64 -11.64
N VAL A 432 -26.31 4.85 -12.22
CA VAL A 432 -26.46 3.44 -11.86
C VAL A 432 -25.63 2.62 -12.84
N VAL A 433 -24.74 1.79 -12.32
CA VAL A 433 -23.79 0.99 -13.10
C VAL A 433 -23.98 -0.48 -12.74
N HIS A 434 -23.98 -1.36 -13.75
CA HIS A 434 -24.03 -2.80 -13.54
C HIS A 434 -22.74 -3.29 -12.87
N LEU A 435 -22.84 -4.28 -11.97
CA LEU A 435 -21.65 -4.78 -11.26
C LEU A 435 -20.61 -5.43 -12.18
N ASP A 436 -21.00 -5.93 -13.34
CA ASP A 436 -20.06 -6.50 -14.33
C ASP A 436 -19.06 -5.46 -14.88
N ALA A 437 -19.36 -4.17 -14.78
CA ALA A 437 -18.42 -3.12 -15.17
C ALA A 437 -17.33 -2.89 -14.11
N PHE A 438 -17.50 -3.40 -12.88
CA PHE A 438 -16.53 -3.24 -11.82
C PHE A 438 -15.40 -4.24 -12.00
N LEU A 439 -14.17 -3.78 -11.83
CA LEU A 439 -13.00 -4.65 -11.79
C LEU A 439 -12.68 -5.08 -10.36
N ARG A 440 -12.42 -4.09 -9.48
CA ARG A 440 -12.00 -4.29 -8.09
C ARG A 440 -12.05 -2.99 -7.28
N ALA A 441 -11.73 -3.04 -5.99
CA ALA A 441 -11.62 -1.84 -5.15
C ALA A 441 -10.47 -0.91 -5.62
N ALA A 442 -10.68 0.39 -5.51
CA ALA A 442 -9.69 1.42 -5.76
C ALA A 442 -9.41 2.17 -4.45
N HIS A 443 -8.15 2.49 -4.19
CA HIS A 443 -7.78 3.29 -3.02
C HIS A 443 -7.34 4.68 -3.46
N LEU A 444 -7.95 5.70 -2.85
CA LEU A 444 -7.66 7.10 -3.11
C LEU A 444 -7.00 7.73 -1.88
N ILE A 445 -5.98 8.55 -2.08
CA ILE A 445 -5.34 9.34 -1.02
C ILE A 445 -5.54 10.82 -1.35
N PRO A 446 -5.96 11.67 -0.39
CA PRO A 446 -6.10 13.10 -0.64
C PRO A 446 -4.82 13.75 -1.18
N VAL A 447 -4.98 14.68 -2.13
CA VAL A 447 -3.93 15.65 -2.47
C VAL A 447 -4.03 16.78 -1.45
N TYR A 448 -3.04 16.86 -0.58
CA TYR A 448 -2.98 17.86 0.48
C TYR A 448 -2.50 19.20 -0.07
N ASP A 449 -3.19 20.27 0.31
CA ASP A 449 -2.73 21.63 0.04
C ASP A 449 -1.72 22.08 1.11
N SER A 450 -1.27 23.33 1.01
CA SER A 450 -0.35 23.94 1.97
C SER A 450 -1.03 24.33 3.28
N ASN A 451 -2.36 24.20 3.38
CA ASN A 451 -3.09 24.58 4.58
C ASN A 451 -3.08 23.42 5.59
N PRO A 452 -2.98 23.70 6.89
CA PRO A 452 -3.08 22.67 7.91
C PRO A 452 -4.44 21.97 7.87
N LEU A 453 -4.45 20.65 8.05
CA LEU A 453 -5.68 19.88 8.10
C LEU A 453 -6.58 20.30 9.27
N PRO A 454 -7.92 20.30 9.11
CA PRO A 454 -8.84 20.57 10.20
C PRO A 454 -8.87 19.41 11.21
N LEU A 455 -8.00 19.50 12.23
CA LEU A 455 -7.62 18.44 13.18
C LEU A 455 -8.77 17.78 13.96
N HIS A 456 -9.87 18.51 14.22
CA HIS A 456 -10.91 18.06 15.16
C HIS A 456 -12.16 17.47 14.50
N ARG A 457 -12.24 17.40 13.16
CA ARG A 457 -13.45 16.91 12.46
C ARG A 457 -13.20 15.95 11.30
N LEU A 458 -11.95 15.79 10.88
CA LEU A 458 -11.62 14.92 9.76
C LEU A 458 -11.33 13.50 10.27
N THR A 459 -12.30 12.61 10.10
CA THR A 459 -12.06 11.15 10.20
C THR A 459 -11.85 10.58 8.80
N ASP A 460 -11.22 9.41 8.71
CA ASP A 460 -11.03 8.71 7.44
C ASP A 460 -12.34 8.43 6.70
N SER A 461 -13.43 8.20 7.44
CA SER A 461 -14.76 7.95 6.89
C SER A 461 -15.32 9.12 6.08
N TYR A 462 -14.83 10.35 6.32
CA TYR A 462 -15.28 11.56 5.61
C TYR A 462 -14.18 12.16 4.73
N SER A 463 -13.04 11.47 4.58
CA SER A 463 -11.93 11.97 3.78
C SER A 463 -12.32 12.15 2.31
N LEU A 464 -13.01 11.16 1.73
CA LEU A 464 -13.51 11.21 0.36
C LEU A 464 -14.53 12.35 0.12
N ASP A 465 -15.22 12.80 1.17
CA ASP A 465 -16.20 13.89 1.09
C ASP A 465 -15.57 15.28 1.33
N THR A 466 -14.35 15.33 1.90
CA THR A 466 -13.73 16.58 2.34
C THR A 466 -12.77 17.16 1.29
N PHE A 467 -11.99 16.31 0.64
CA PHE A 467 -10.95 16.78 -0.30
C PHE A 467 -11.48 16.86 -1.72
N LYS A 468 -10.86 17.74 -2.52
CA LYS A 468 -11.23 17.98 -3.91
C LYS A 468 -10.50 17.07 -4.88
N LEU A 469 -9.22 16.84 -4.61
CA LEU A 469 -8.31 16.09 -5.45
C LEU A 469 -7.76 14.90 -4.68
N PHE A 470 -7.57 13.79 -5.38
CA PHE A 470 -7.06 12.55 -4.83
C PHE A 470 -6.03 11.94 -5.76
N TYR A 471 -4.98 11.38 -5.19
CA TYR A 471 -4.09 10.43 -5.86
C TYR A 471 -4.74 9.06 -5.90
N VAL A 472 -4.68 8.40 -7.06
CA VAL A 472 -4.99 6.98 -7.19
C VAL A 472 -3.80 6.19 -6.67
N ASN A 473 -3.97 5.48 -5.55
CA ASN A 473 -2.86 4.88 -4.84
C ASN A 473 -2.41 3.57 -5.51
N LYS A 474 -1.39 3.68 -6.37
CA LYS A 474 -0.75 2.52 -7.01
C LYS A 474 0.02 1.60 -6.06
N TYR A 475 0.33 2.07 -4.84
CA TYR A 475 1.08 1.30 -3.83
C TYR A 475 0.17 0.65 -2.79
N ILE A 476 -1.14 0.55 -3.02
CA ILE A 476 -2.01 -0.13 -2.05
C ILE A 476 -1.75 -1.65 -2.02
N ASP A 477 -1.44 -2.25 -3.16
CA ASP A 477 -1.02 -3.64 -3.34
C ASP A 477 -0.36 -3.84 -4.71
N HIS A 478 0.17 -5.06 -4.97
CA HIS A 478 0.89 -5.36 -6.21
C HIS A 478 0.02 -5.28 -7.46
N HIS A 479 -1.24 -5.70 -7.38
CA HIS A 479 -2.13 -5.65 -8.53
C HIS A 479 -2.49 -4.19 -8.88
N ALA A 480 -2.68 -3.30 -7.91
CA ALA A 480 -2.88 -1.88 -8.18
C ALA A 480 -1.64 -1.26 -8.85
N HIS A 481 -0.43 -1.71 -8.48
CA HIS A 481 0.82 -1.27 -9.09
C HIS A 481 0.99 -1.76 -10.53
N GLU A 482 0.59 -3.00 -10.82
CA GLU A 482 0.81 -3.65 -12.12
C GLU A 482 -0.33 -3.40 -13.13
N ILE A 483 -1.59 -3.48 -12.69
CA ILE A 483 -2.73 -3.47 -13.61
C ILE A 483 -3.26 -2.06 -13.82
N ALA A 484 -3.27 -1.20 -12.80
CA ALA A 484 -3.83 0.14 -12.94
C ALA A 484 -2.83 1.16 -13.51
N PHE A 485 -1.51 0.91 -13.51
CA PHE A 485 -0.49 1.92 -13.77
C PHE A 485 0.47 1.63 -14.92
#